data_AF-A0A6J1N9S8-F1
#
_entry.id   AF-A0A6J1N9S8-F1
#
_cell.length_a   1.000
_cell.length_b   1.000
_cell.length_c   1.000
_cell.angle_alpha   90.00
_cell.angle_beta   90.00
_cell.angle_gamma   90.00
#
_symmetry.space_group_name_H-M   'P 1'
#
loop_
_entity.id
_entity.type
_entity.pdbx_description
1 polymer ?
#
loop_
_entity_poly.entity_id
_entity_poly.type
_entity_poly.pdbx_seq_one_letter_code
_entity_poly.pdbx_strand_id
1 'polypeptide(L)'
;MICCCYVVVIKKRAIFLSICKIKMPLDYKRFNGPEDSVSYKRFTADYLKSYDELHSELIDETGHRKDGRAMDEARPMYVRGNFVSQAKGSSYIEMRGTKVVCSVFDPREIVHQNEFSTVGLLFCEVKFAPFACKRQRQSHVPDSEEKALSVALRKAVGPTVCCQSFANFQIDIFVYIIESDGSCLAAAITAAGLALANAAVPMFDVVTASSVAIIGDKIFIDPTEDEEHLAMISPDTNTNHGVITMARLNGLMQIADFRQIGSLDIECILKVTDILEQECQKVFPKIQKTLVGYVKNGIMEQKRLSEEGKAREAKLKDKMLEWSNKISVVENLEGLKYLEELHIEKQNVNGTDPLCFDPRTMVSVGASLRILNVSQNRLSDMSWAKPLRRLEILIVKKNNLENVEEVADNLCALINLVDVNFKENPMTKSIDTKKL
;
A
#
# COMPACT_ATOMS: atom_id res chain seq x y z
N MET A 1 -9.42 -53.70 -20.86
CA MET A 1 -9.30 -55.17 -20.96
C MET A 1 -7.80 -55.46 -20.86
N ILE A 2 -7.21 -56.14 -19.87
CA ILE A 2 -7.64 -57.08 -18.84
C ILE A 2 -6.74 -56.79 -17.61
N CYS A 3 -7.31 -56.65 -16.42
CA CYS A 3 -6.53 -56.52 -15.18
C CYS A 3 -6.36 -57.92 -14.58
N CYS A 4 -5.13 -58.43 -14.54
CA CYS A 4 -4.80 -59.71 -13.92
C CYS A 4 -4.94 -59.60 -12.39
N CYS A 5 -5.97 -60.21 -11.82
CA CYS A 5 -6.09 -60.40 -10.37
C CYS A 5 -5.38 -61.70 -9.97
N TYR A 6 -4.28 -61.59 -9.22
CA TYR A 6 -3.74 -62.72 -8.48
C TYR A 6 -4.64 -63.00 -7.27
N VAL A 7 -5.25 -64.19 -7.23
CA VAL A 7 -6.00 -64.70 -6.07
C VAL A 7 -5.03 -65.52 -5.22
N VAL A 8 -4.60 -64.99 -4.07
CA VAL A 8 -3.93 -65.78 -3.03
C VAL A 8 -5.03 -66.29 -2.08
N VAL A 9 -5.33 -67.59 -2.16
CA VAL A 9 -6.27 -68.26 -1.27
C VAL A 9 -5.55 -68.64 0.03
N ILE A 10 -5.81 -67.89 1.12
CA ILE A 10 -5.50 -68.32 2.48
C ILE A 10 -6.81 -68.61 3.21
N LYS A 11 -6.85 -69.78 3.84
CA LYS A 11 -7.99 -70.44 4.49
C LYS A 11 -8.90 -69.49 5.30
N LYS A 12 -10.21 -69.59 5.01
CA LYS A 12 -11.36 -69.32 5.90
C LYS A 12 -11.30 -68.03 6.74
N ARG A 13 -11.39 -66.87 6.07
CA ARG A 13 -12.13 -65.69 6.53
C ARG A 13 -12.31 -64.77 5.33
N ALA A 14 -13.55 -64.66 4.84
CA ALA A 14 -13.88 -63.69 3.80
C ALA A 14 -13.83 -62.29 4.40
N ILE A 15 -12.67 -61.63 4.28
CA ILE A 15 -12.57 -60.19 4.46
C ILE A 15 -13.06 -59.59 3.14
N PHE A 16 -14.29 -59.07 3.13
CA PHE A 16 -14.74 -58.18 2.08
C PHE A 16 -13.86 -56.93 2.15
N LEU A 17 -12.81 -56.87 1.32
CA LEU A 17 -12.16 -55.59 1.00
C LEU A 17 -13.17 -54.82 0.14
N SER A 18 -14.08 -54.12 0.78
CA SER A 18 -14.80 -53.03 0.12
C SER A 18 -13.71 -52.05 -0.30
N ILE A 19 -13.41 -52.01 -1.61
CA ILE A 19 -12.66 -50.90 -2.20
C ILE A 19 -13.58 -49.71 -2.04
N CYS A 20 -13.49 -49.08 -0.87
CA CYS A 20 -14.04 -47.76 -0.62
C CYS A 20 -13.34 -46.89 -1.67
N LYS A 21 -14.03 -46.61 -2.78
CA LYS A 21 -13.69 -45.47 -3.63
C LYS A 21 -13.61 -44.30 -2.65
N ILE A 22 -12.39 -43.84 -2.37
CA ILE A 22 -12.15 -42.69 -1.52
C ILE A 22 -12.82 -41.54 -2.26
N LYS A 23 -14.08 -41.24 -1.92
CA LYS A 23 -14.76 -40.04 -2.37
C LYS A 23 -13.92 -38.89 -1.82
N MET A 24 -13.27 -38.14 -2.71
CA MET A 24 -12.61 -36.90 -2.31
C MET A 24 -13.63 -36.03 -1.57
N PRO A 25 -13.20 -35.33 -0.50
CA PRO A 25 -14.11 -34.45 0.23
C PRO A 25 -14.68 -33.40 -0.73
N LEU A 26 -16.01 -33.33 -0.84
CA LEU A 26 -16.70 -32.32 -1.63
C LEU A 26 -16.39 -30.94 -1.06
N ASP A 27 -15.90 -30.03 -1.90
CA ASP A 27 -15.65 -28.63 -1.52
C ASP A 27 -16.97 -27.86 -1.53
N TYR A 28 -17.63 -27.81 -0.37
CA TYR A 28 -18.90 -27.09 -0.20
C TYR A 28 -18.80 -25.56 -0.39
N LYS A 29 -17.59 -25.00 -0.46
CA LYS A 29 -17.40 -23.55 -0.66
C LYS A 29 -17.41 -23.17 -2.14
N ARG A 30 -17.49 -24.13 -3.06
CA ARG A 30 -17.33 -23.91 -4.51
C ARG A 30 -18.36 -24.67 -5.34
N PHE A 31 -18.42 -24.29 -6.62
CA PHE A 31 -19.17 -25.06 -7.60
C PHE A 31 -18.54 -26.44 -7.78
N ASN A 32 -19.34 -27.47 -7.57
CA ASN A 32 -18.93 -28.84 -7.74
C ASN A 32 -18.78 -29.15 -9.24
N GLY A 33 -17.54 -29.27 -9.68
CA GLY A 33 -17.18 -29.73 -11.03
C GLY A 33 -17.09 -31.26 -11.12
N PRO A 34 -16.62 -31.79 -12.27
CA PRO A 34 -16.28 -33.21 -12.40
C PRO A 34 -15.16 -33.59 -11.39
N GLU A 35 -15.14 -34.87 -10.99
CA GLU A 35 -14.16 -35.38 -10.00
C GLU A 35 -12.71 -35.28 -10.51
N ASP A 36 -12.51 -35.45 -11.82
CA ASP A 36 -11.22 -35.29 -12.48
C ASP A 36 -11.40 -34.53 -13.80
N SER A 37 -10.39 -33.75 -14.17
CA SER A 37 -10.33 -33.04 -15.43
C SER A 37 -8.92 -33.10 -15.99
N VAL A 38 -8.74 -33.87 -17.06
CA VAL A 38 -7.47 -33.97 -17.77
C VAL A 38 -7.47 -33.00 -18.94
N SER A 39 -6.38 -32.26 -19.13
CA SER A 39 -6.21 -31.36 -20.27
C SER A 39 -6.18 -32.15 -21.58
N TYR A 40 -6.92 -31.69 -22.60
CA TYR A 40 -6.92 -32.30 -23.93
C TYR A 40 -5.53 -32.32 -24.58
N LYS A 41 -4.66 -31.38 -24.18
CA LYS A 41 -3.28 -31.27 -24.70
C LYS A 41 -2.47 -32.55 -24.49
N ARG A 42 -2.76 -33.32 -23.43
CA ARG A 42 -2.08 -34.61 -23.20
C ARG A 42 -2.31 -35.64 -24.32
N PHE A 43 -3.35 -35.47 -25.12
CA PHE A 43 -3.70 -36.34 -26.25
C PHE A 43 -3.33 -35.74 -27.60
N THR A 44 -2.69 -34.56 -27.62
CA THR A 44 -2.20 -33.95 -28.86
C THR A 44 -0.88 -34.59 -29.28
N ALA A 45 -0.63 -34.63 -30.59
CA ALA A 45 0.62 -35.16 -31.14
C ALA A 45 1.85 -34.45 -30.53
N ASP A 46 1.74 -33.14 -30.29
CA ASP A 46 2.81 -32.33 -29.67
C ASP A 46 3.21 -32.79 -28.27
N TYR A 47 2.27 -33.31 -27.47
CA TYR A 47 2.57 -33.79 -26.12
C TYR A 47 3.19 -35.20 -26.12
N LEU A 48 2.97 -35.97 -27.19
CA LEU A 48 3.49 -37.33 -27.35
C LEU A 48 4.86 -37.36 -28.03
N LYS A 49 5.38 -36.19 -28.46
CA LYS A 49 6.69 -36.09 -29.11
C LYS A 49 7.79 -36.65 -28.21
N SER A 50 8.72 -37.35 -28.83
CA SER A 50 9.90 -37.85 -28.12
C SER A 50 10.84 -36.69 -27.77
N TYR A 51 11.78 -36.94 -26.84
CA TYR A 51 12.78 -35.96 -26.44
C TYR A 51 13.57 -35.41 -27.64
N ASP A 52 13.97 -36.30 -28.57
CA ASP A 52 14.77 -35.94 -29.73
C ASP A 52 14.00 -35.04 -30.70
N GLU A 53 12.70 -35.31 -30.89
CA GLU A 53 11.81 -34.47 -31.70
C GLU A 53 11.68 -33.07 -31.09
N LEU A 54 11.40 -32.98 -29.78
CA LEU A 54 11.33 -31.70 -29.07
C LEU A 54 12.66 -30.94 -29.09
N HIS A 55 13.80 -31.64 -29.00
CA HIS A 55 15.12 -31.04 -29.09
C HIS A 55 15.38 -30.45 -30.48
N SER A 56 14.99 -31.16 -31.54
CA SER A 56 15.15 -30.68 -32.92
C SER A 56 14.25 -29.48 -33.26
N GLU A 57 13.07 -29.38 -32.65
CA GLU A 57 12.15 -28.26 -32.84
C GLU A 57 12.56 -26.98 -32.09
N LEU A 58 13.50 -27.08 -31.14
CA LEU A 58 13.87 -25.97 -30.27
C LEU A 58 14.74 -24.92 -30.99
N ILE A 59 15.58 -25.39 -31.93
CA ILE A 59 16.56 -24.59 -32.65
C ILE A 59 16.31 -24.77 -34.15
N ASP A 60 16.11 -23.67 -34.85
CA ASP A 60 16.00 -23.67 -36.30
C ASP A 60 17.32 -24.14 -36.93
N GLU A 61 17.28 -24.66 -38.16
CA GLU A 61 18.48 -25.06 -38.92
C GLU A 61 19.52 -23.93 -39.06
N THR A 62 19.09 -22.67 -38.85
CA THR A 62 19.93 -21.45 -38.87
C THR A 62 20.59 -21.12 -37.52
N GLY A 63 20.39 -21.92 -36.47
CA GLY A 63 20.97 -21.73 -35.14
C GLY A 63 20.23 -20.73 -34.24
N HIS A 64 19.07 -20.22 -34.67
CA HIS A 64 18.22 -19.34 -33.88
C HIS A 64 17.21 -20.13 -33.05
N ARG A 65 16.78 -19.56 -31.91
CA ARG A 65 15.66 -20.11 -31.13
C ARG A 65 14.36 -19.95 -31.94
N LYS A 66 13.34 -20.76 -31.61
CA LYS A 66 11.95 -20.62 -32.13
C LYS A 66 11.38 -19.19 -32.06
N ASP A 67 11.88 -18.41 -31.12
CA ASP A 67 11.53 -17.02 -30.85
C ASP A 67 12.26 -15.98 -31.72
N GLY A 68 13.19 -16.41 -32.58
CA GLY A 68 14.11 -15.58 -33.36
C GLY A 68 15.27 -14.95 -32.56
N ARG A 69 15.41 -15.29 -31.27
CA ARG A 69 16.45 -14.77 -30.36
C ARG A 69 17.74 -15.56 -30.45
N ALA A 70 18.86 -14.92 -30.11
CA ALA A 70 20.14 -15.59 -29.90
C ALA A 70 20.17 -16.37 -28.56
N MET A 71 21.15 -17.27 -28.39
CA MET A 71 21.32 -18.06 -27.15
C MET A 71 21.68 -17.18 -25.94
N ASP A 72 22.32 -16.04 -26.16
CA ASP A 72 22.74 -15.11 -25.10
C ASP A 72 21.79 -13.92 -24.92
N GLU A 73 20.60 -13.95 -25.52
CA GLU A 73 19.68 -12.80 -25.51
C GLU A 73 18.45 -13.03 -24.62
N ALA A 74 18.35 -12.23 -23.55
CA ALA A 74 17.18 -12.19 -22.67
C ALA A 74 15.97 -11.51 -23.34
N ARG A 75 14.75 -11.89 -22.91
CA ARG A 75 13.53 -11.33 -23.50
C ARG A 75 13.29 -9.87 -23.08
N PRO A 76 12.61 -9.06 -23.91
CA PRO A 76 12.25 -7.70 -23.53
C PRO A 76 11.35 -7.72 -22.29
N MET A 77 11.71 -6.90 -21.31
CA MET A 77 11.02 -6.79 -20.03
C MET A 77 10.32 -5.43 -19.94
N TYR A 78 9.01 -5.47 -19.66
CA TYR A 78 8.23 -4.32 -19.26
C TYR A 78 7.96 -4.38 -17.76
N VAL A 79 8.12 -3.24 -17.09
CA VAL A 79 8.06 -3.14 -15.64
C VAL A 79 7.21 -1.95 -15.26
N ARG A 80 6.26 -2.16 -14.34
CA ARG A 80 5.38 -1.12 -13.82
C ARG A 80 5.15 -1.35 -12.32
N GLY A 81 5.61 -0.44 -11.48
CA GLY A 81 5.19 -0.32 -10.08
C GLY A 81 3.79 0.31 -9.91
N ASN A 82 3.28 0.22 -8.69
CA ASN A 82 1.98 0.74 -8.25
C ASN A 82 0.81 0.29 -9.16
N PHE A 83 0.74 -1.02 -9.41
CA PHE A 83 -0.28 -1.64 -10.25
C PHE A 83 -1.61 -1.86 -9.49
N VAL A 84 -1.53 -2.35 -8.25
CA VAL A 84 -2.66 -2.58 -7.35
C VAL A 84 -2.77 -1.43 -6.36
N SER A 85 -3.92 -0.77 -6.32
CA SER A 85 -4.18 0.40 -5.46
C SER A 85 -4.45 0.05 -3.99
N GLN A 86 -4.94 -1.16 -3.71
CA GLN A 86 -5.26 -1.60 -2.35
C GLN A 86 -4.02 -2.06 -1.56
N ALA A 87 -2.97 -2.47 -2.27
CA ALA A 87 -1.70 -2.87 -1.67
C ALA A 87 -0.85 -1.64 -1.36
N LYS A 88 -0.03 -1.71 -0.31
CA LYS A 88 0.90 -0.64 0.04
C LYS A 88 1.92 -0.43 -1.08
N GLY A 89 2.50 -1.53 -1.52
CA GLY A 89 3.37 -1.58 -2.69
C GLY A 89 2.91 -2.68 -3.61
N SER A 90 2.96 -2.41 -4.90
CA SER A 90 2.66 -3.40 -5.92
C SER A 90 3.55 -3.20 -7.13
N SER A 91 3.70 -4.27 -7.90
CA SER A 91 4.44 -4.27 -9.16
C SER A 91 3.79 -5.22 -10.16
N TYR A 92 4.03 -4.94 -11.43
CA TYR A 92 3.68 -5.75 -12.58
C TYR A 92 4.93 -5.87 -13.45
N ILE A 93 5.29 -7.10 -13.78
CA ILE A 93 6.38 -7.43 -14.69
C ILE A 93 5.84 -8.29 -15.81
N GLU A 94 6.22 -7.93 -17.03
CA GLU A 94 5.90 -8.65 -18.24
C GLU A 94 7.17 -8.96 -19.01
N MET A 95 7.39 -10.24 -19.24
CA MET A 95 8.49 -10.81 -19.99
C MET A 95 7.87 -11.67 -21.09
N ARG A 96 7.50 -11.06 -22.23
CA ARG A 96 6.71 -11.68 -23.31
C ARG A 96 5.46 -12.40 -22.75
N GLY A 97 5.44 -13.74 -22.75
CA GLY A 97 4.33 -14.54 -22.22
C GLY A 97 4.30 -14.65 -20.69
N THR A 98 5.39 -14.33 -19.97
CA THR A 98 5.41 -14.40 -18.51
C THR A 98 4.92 -13.09 -17.92
N LYS A 99 3.76 -13.12 -17.25
CA LYS A 99 3.11 -11.95 -16.64
C LYS A 99 2.88 -12.19 -15.15
N VAL A 100 3.51 -11.35 -14.33
CA VAL A 100 3.53 -11.50 -12.88
C VAL A 100 3.10 -10.21 -12.20
N VAL A 101 2.16 -10.31 -11.27
CA VAL A 101 1.76 -9.23 -10.37
C VAL A 101 2.27 -9.56 -8.98
N CYS A 102 2.93 -8.62 -8.31
CA CYS A 102 3.29 -8.73 -6.92
C CYS A 102 2.58 -7.64 -6.10
N SER A 103 2.08 -8.03 -4.93
CA SER A 103 1.46 -7.13 -3.95
C SER A 103 2.12 -7.35 -2.59
N VAL A 104 2.54 -6.25 -1.98
CA VAL A 104 3.14 -6.18 -0.65
C VAL A 104 2.20 -5.41 0.25
N PHE A 105 1.89 -6.02 1.39
CA PHE A 105 1.12 -5.37 2.45
C PHE A 105 2.05 -4.86 3.55
N ASP A 106 1.63 -3.78 4.21
CA ASP A 106 2.35 -3.19 5.34
C ASP A 106 2.62 -4.25 6.43
N PRO A 107 3.68 -4.09 7.25
CA PRO A 107 3.97 -4.99 8.35
C PRO A 107 2.75 -5.11 9.29
N ARG A 108 2.20 -6.33 9.42
CA ARG A 108 1.04 -6.65 10.28
C ARG A 108 1.49 -7.39 11.53
N GLU A 109 0.82 -7.13 12.65
CA GLU A 109 1.06 -7.88 13.89
C GLU A 109 0.56 -9.32 13.74
N ILE A 110 1.34 -10.27 14.24
CA ILE A 110 1.01 -11.69 14.16
C ILE A 110 0.05 -12.04 15.31
N VAL A 111 -1.22 -12.26 14.95
CA VAL A 111 -2.36 -12.36 15.89
C VAL A 111 -2.25 -13.52 16.91
N HIS A 112 -1.35 -14.50 16.69
CA HIS A 112 -1.25 -15.71 17.52
C HIS A 112 0.19 -16.14 17.86
N GLN A 113 1.13 -15.20 17.96
CA GLN A 113 2.51 -15.55 18.32
C GLN A 113 2.69 -15.50 19.85
N ASN A 114 2.91 -16.67 20.47
CA ASN A 114 3.16 -16.76 21.92
C ASN A 114 4.61 -16.40 22.30
N GLU A 115 5.52 -16.37 21.33
CA GLU A 115 6.94 -16.12 21.54
C GLU A 115 7.35 -14.78 20.91
N PHE A 116 7.99 -13.93 21.69
CA PHE A 116 8.54 -12.67 21.20
C PHE A 116 9.69 -12.95 20.22
N SER A 117 9.59 -12.42 18.99
CA SER A 117 10.66 -12.47 18.00
C SER A 117 11.29 -11.08 17.83
N THR A 118 12.59 -10.99 18.08
CA THR A 118 13.38 -9.79 17.82
C THR A 118 13.48 -9.46 16.33
N VAL A 119 13.25 -10.44 15.46
CA VAL A 119 13.34 -10.32 14.01
C VAL A 119 11.94 -10.45 13.39
N GLY A 120 11.62 -9.56 12.46
CA GLY A 120 10.39 -9.62 11.69
C GLY A 120 10.32 -10.85 10.79
N LEU A 121 9.10 -11.28 10.49
CA LEU A 121 8.86 -12.43 9.63
C LEU A 121 8.44 -11.99 8.23
N LEU A 122 8.92 -12.71 7.23
CA LEU A 122 8.47 -12.57 5.85
C LEU A 122 7.55 -13.73 5.52
N PHE A 123 6.33 -13.40 5.09
CA PHE A 123 5.39 -14.36 4.53
C PHE A 123 5.32 -14.14 3.02
N CYS A 124 5.61 -15.18 2.27
CA CYS A 124 5.60 -15.13 0.81
C CYS A 124 4.69 -16.23 0.31
N GLU A 125 3.73 -15.87 -0.54
CA GLU A 125 2.82 -16.80 -1.19
C GLU A 125 2.84 -16.54 -2.70
N VAL A 126 3.26 -17.55 -3.46
CA VAL A 126 3.22 -17.57 -4.91
C VAL A 126 2.02 -18.40 -5.33
N LYS A 127 1.17 -17.82 -6.17
CA LYS A 127 -0.02 -18.48 -6.69
C LYS A 127 -0.14 -18.26 -8.19
N PHE A 128 -0.43 -19.33 -8.91
CA PHE A 128 -0.76 -19.28 -10.32
C PHE A 128 -2.25 -19.02 -10.52
N ALA A 129 -2.57 -18.28 -11.58
CA ALA A 129 -3.92 -18.28 -12.10
C ALA A 129 -4.26 -19.69 -12.62
N PRO A 130 -5.51 -20.15 -12.52
CA PRO A 130 -5.91 -21.46 -13.03
C PRO A 130 -5.56 -21.68 -14.51
N PHE A 131 -5.50 -20.59 -15.29
CA PHE A 131 -5.19 -20.57 -16.72
C PHE A 131 -3.74 -20.18 -17.04
N ALA A 132 -2.87 -20.01 -16.04
CA ALA A 132 -1.54 -19.44 -16.24
C ALA A 132 -0.59 -20.36 -17.03
N CYS A 133 -0.64 -21.67 -16.78
CA CYS A 133 0.28 -22.63 -17.40
C CYS A 133 -0.35 -23.27 -18.65
N LYS A 134 0.43 -23.44 -19.71
CA LYS A 134 -0.08 -24.02 -20.96
C LYS A 134 -0.38 -25.50 -20.81
N ARG A 135 0.43 -26.26 -20.07
CA ARG A 135 0.34 -27.74 -19.99
C ARG A 135 -0.73 -28.24 -19.01
N GLN A 136 -0.90 -27.58 -17.88
CA GLN A 136 -1.78 -28.01 -16.81
C GLN A 136 -2.57 -26.85 -16.20
N ARG A 137 -3.89 -27.05 -16.07
CA ARG A 137 -4.74 -26.15 -15.31
C ARG A 137 -4.39 -26.26 -13.84
N GLN A 138 -4.11 -25.12 -13.20
CA GLN A 138 -3.73 -25.09 -11.79
C GLN A 138 -4.96 -25.25 -10.90
N SER A 139 -4.79 -26.00 -9.81
CA SER A 139 -5.84 -26.13 -8.80
C SER A 139 -6.01 -24.81 -8.06
N HIS A 140 -7.15 -24.64 -7.38
CA HIS A 140 -7.24 -23.54 -6.43
C HIS A 140 -6.38 -23.84 -5.18
N VAL A 141 -6.35 -25.11 -4.77
CA VAL A 141 -5.58 -25.50 -3.58
C VAL A 141 -4.10 -25.35 -3.92
N PRO A 142 -3.28 -24.79 -3.01
CA PRO A 142 -1.87 -24.57 -3.33
C PRO A 142 -1.15 -25.88 -3.61
N ASP A 143 -0.61 -25.98 -4.83
CA ASP A 143 0.12 -27.14 -5.30
C ASP A 143 1.52 -27.21 -4.64
N SER A 144 2.17 -28.37 -4.72
CA SER A 144 3.52 -28.55 -4.15
C SER A 144 4.55 -27.63 -4.82
N GLU A 145 4.38 -27.36 -6.12
CA GLU A 145 5.22 -26.43 -6.88
C GLU A 145 5.07 -24.99 -6.39
N GLU A 146 3.83 -24.52 -6.18
CA GLU A 146 3.54 -23.19 -5.62
C GLU A 146 4.17 -23.00 -4.24
N LYS A 147 4.09 -24.03 -3.39
CA LYS A 147 4.75 -24.01 -2.07
C LYS A 147 6.27 -23.96 -2.21
N ALA A 148 6.85 -24.72 -3.13
CA ALA A 148 8.30 -24.71 -3.37
C ALA A 148 8.79 -23.37 -3.93
N LEU A 149 8.02 -22.71 -4.80
CA LEU A 149 8.29 -21.36 -5.30
C LEU A 149 8.15 -20.32 -4.19
N SER A 150 7.15 -20.45 -3.32
CA SER A 150 6.94 -19.58 -2.18
C SER A 150 8.12 -19.62 -1.20
N VAL A 151 8.64 -20.82 -0.92
CA VAL A 151 9.84 -20.99 -0.08
C VAL A 151 11.08 -20.38 -0.75
N ALA A 152 11.25 -20.59 -2.06
CA ALA A 152 12.38 -20.01 -2.79
C ALA A 152 12.32 -18.47 -2.82
N LEU A 153 11.14 -17.90 -3.07
CA LEU A 153 10.92 -16.45 -3.04
C LEU A 153 11.24 -15.88 -1.65
N ARG A 154 10.77 -16.52 -0.58
CA ARG A 154 11.06 -16.12 0.80
C ARG A 154 12.56 -16.13 1.09
N LYS A 155 13.26 -17.17 0.63
CA LYS A 155 14.72 -17.29 0.80
C LYS A 155 15.48 -16.20 0.04
N ALA A 156 15.07 -15.89 -1.19
CA ALA A 156 15.68 -14.86 -2.03
C ALA A 156 15.45 -13.44 -1.50
N VAL A 157 14.26 -13.15 -0.97
CA VAL A 157 13.92 -11.82 -0.44
C VAL A 157 14.44 -11.61 0.98
N GLY A 158 14.61 -12.67 1.76
CA GLY A 158 15.13 -12.65 3.14
C GLY A 158 16.33 -11.73 3.39
N PRO A 159 17.46 -11.87 2.67
CA PRO A 159 18.65 -11.04 2.88
C PRO A 159 18.49 -9.60 2.36
N THR A 160 17.43 -9.31 1.61
CA THR A 160 17.17 -8.00 1.00
C THR A 160 16.52 -7.04 2.00
N VAL A 161 15.64 -7.56 2.86
CA VAL A 161 14.79 -6.76 3.77
C VAL A 161 15.44 -6.64 5.14
N CYS A 162 15.38 -5.44 5.73
CA CYS A 162 15.88 -5.20 7.09
C CYS A 162 14.89 -5.73 8.15
N CYS A 163 14.77 -7.05 8.28
CA CYS A 163 13.81 -7.68 9.20
C CYS A 163 14.05 -7.31 10.68
N GLN A 164 15.27 -6.90 11.06
CA GLN A 164 15.58 -6.45 12.42
C GLN A 164 14.87 -5.13 12.79
N SER A 165 14.40 -4.36 11.80
CA SER A 165 13.64 -3.13 12.05
C SER A 165 12.20 -3.40 12.48
N PHE A 166 11.73 -4.65 12.41
CA PHE A 166 10.32 -5.02 12.53
C PHE A 166 10.08 -6.17 13.51
N ALA A 167 10.33 -5.98 14.82
CA ALA A 167 10.07 -7.02 15.82
C ALA A 167 8.56 -7.37 15.92
N ASN A 168 8.22 -8.66 15.97
CA ASN A 168 6.84 -9.21 16.00
C ASN A 168 5.91 -8.84 14.82
N PHE A 169 6.42 -8.15 13.81
CA PHE A 169 5.65 -7.84 12.61
C PHE A 169 5.97 -8.84 11.50
N GLN A 170 4.97 -9.08 10.66
CA GLN A 170 5.05 -9.88 9.46
C GLN A 170 4.79 -9.00 8.23
N ILE A 171 5.68 -9.08 7.24
CA ILE A 171 5.46 -8.47 5.93
C ILE A 171 4.93 -9.55 5.00
N ASP A 172 3.78 -9.28 4.38
CA ASP A 172 3.12 -10.23 3.50
C ASP A 172 3.34 -9.86 2.04
N ILE A 173 3.94 -10.79 1.30
CA ILE A 173 4.29 -10.68 -0.11
C ILE A 173 3.48 -11.73 -0.88
N PHE A 174 2.54 -11.26 -1.68
CA PHE A 174 1.73 -12.12 -2.53
C PHE A 174 2.17 -11.93 -3.98
N VAL A 175 2.52 -13.03 -4.64
CA VAL A 175 2.85 -13.06 -6.06
C VAL A 175 1.77 -13.84 -6.78
N TYR A 176 1.13 -13.19 -7.74
CA TYR A 176 0.11 -13.78 -8.59
C TYR A 176 0.61 -13.85 -10.03
N ILE A 177 0.78 -15.07 -10.53
CA ILE A 177 1.28 -15.34 -11.88
C ILE A 177 0.07 -15.49 -12.79
N ILE A 178 -0.10 -14.54 -13.73
CA ILE A 178 -1.24 -14.50 -14.65
C ILE A 178 -1.00 -15.45 -15.82
N GLU A 179 0.22 -15.46 -16.35
CA GLU A 179 0.63 -16.26 -17.48
C GLU A 179 2.08 -16.69 -17.26
N SER A 180 2.39 -17.96 -17.52
CA SER A 180 3.69 -18.58 -17.28
C SER A 180 4.27 -19.08 -18.60
N ASP A 181 5.36 -18.46 -19.04
CA ASP A 181 6.08 -18.78 -20.27
C ASP A 181 7.59 -18.98 -19.98
N GLY A 182 7.90 -19.57 -18.83
CA GLY A 182 9.26 -19.79 -18.32
C GLY A 182 9.82 -18.65 -17.46
N SER A 183 10.90 -18.94 -16.72
CA SER A 183 11.61 -18.05 -15.78
C SER A 183 10.71 -17.37 -14.75
N CYS A 184 9.63 -18.06 -14.34
CA CYS A 184 8.61 -17.50 -13.45
C CYS A 184 9.16 -17.12 -12.08
N LEU A 185 10.11 -17.89 -11.54
CA LEU A 185 10.75 -17.57 -10.25
C LEU A 185 11.59 -16.28 -10.34
N ALA A 186 12.36 -16.10 -11.40
CA ALA A 186 13.16 -14.89 -11.60
C ALA A 186 12.28 -13.64 -11.78
N ALA A 187 11.19 -13.77 -12.56
CA ALA A 187 10.20 -12.70 -12.70
C ALA A 187 9.52 -12.37 -11.36
N ALA A 188 9.15 -13.38 -10.57
CA ALA A 188 8.55 -13.22 -9.24
C ALA A 188 9.47 -12.51 -8.24
N ILE A 189 10.76 -12.90 -8.17
CA ILE A 189 11.74 -12.28 -7.27
C ILE A 189 11.96 -10.81 -7.66
N THR A 190 12.14 -10.54 -8.95
CA THR A 190 12.32 -9.18 -9.46
C THR A 190 11.08 -8.32 -9.20
N ALA A 191 9.88 -8.88 -9.35
CA ALA A 191 8.62 -8.20 -9.05
C ALA A 191 8.50 -7.90 -7.55
N ALA A 192 8.86 -8.85 -6.68
CA ALA A 192 8.86 -8.67 -5.24
C ALA A 192 9.84 -7.56 -4.80
N GLY A 193 11.06 -7.55 -5.34
CA GLY A 193 12.03 -6.48 -5.07
C GLY A 193 11.50 -5.09 -5.40
N LEU A 194 10.85 -4.94 -6.57
CA LEU A 194 10.24 -3.67 -6.95
C LEU A 194 9.02 -3.32 -6.09
N ALA A 195 8.19 -4.29 -5.74
CA ALA A 195 7.00 -4.06 -4.92
C ALA A 195 7.37 -3.64 -3.50
N LEU A 196 8.41 -4.24 -2.91
CA LEU A 196 8.93 -3.88 -1.59
C LEU A 196 9.54 -2.46 -1.59
N ALA A 197 10.30 -2.11 -2.64
CA ALA A 197 10.82 -0.76 -2.81
C ALA A 197 9.68 0.26 -2.92
N ASN A 198 8.63 -0.07 -3.67
CA ASN A 198 7.44 0.79 -3.82
C ASN A 198 6.63 0.90 -2.51
N ALA A 199 6.60 -0.16 -1.68
CA ALA A 199 5.97 -0.14 -0.36
C ALA A 199 6.75 0.72 0.67
N ALA A 200 7.92 1.23 0.30
CA ALA A 200 8.85 1.93 1.20
C ALA A 200 9.26 1.08 2.41
N VAL A 201 9.37 -0.24 2.21
CA VAL A 201 9.96 -1.15 3.22
C VAL A 201 11.47 -0.89 3.27
N PRO A 202 12.08 -0.73 4.45
CA PRO A 202 13.52 -0.68 4.64
C PRO A 202 14.20 -1.95 4.08
N MET A 203 15.05 -1.74 3.08
CA MET A 203 15.82 -2.78 2.41
C MET A 203 17.28 -2.33 2.28
N PHE A 204 18.18 -3.30 2.21
CA PHE A 204 19.60 -3.03 1.95
C PHE A 204 19.84 -2.66 0.49
N ASP A 205 19.14 -3.33 -0.42
CA ASP A 205 19.26 -3.14 -1.87
C ASP A 205 18.00 -3.66 -2.58
N VAL A 206 17.86 -3.44 -3.90
CA VAL A 206 16.78 -4.02 -4.70
C VAL A 206 17.24 -5.33 -5.33
N VAL A 207 16.50 -6.41 -5.06
CA VAL A 207 16.81 -7.72 -5.63
C VAL A 207 16.40 -7.82 -7.11
N THR A 208 17.31 -8.37 -7.91
CA THR A 208 17.05 -8.77 -9.30
C THR A 208 17.35 -10.25 -9.47
N ALA A 209 16.65 -10.92 -10.37
CA ALA A 209 16.89 -12.33 -10.62
C ALA A 209 16.83 -12.64 -12.10
N SER A 210 17.55 -13.68 -12.50
CA SER A 210 17.57 -14.22 -13.85
C SER A 210 17.70 -15.73 -13.80
N SER A 211 17.15 -16.39 -14.82
CA SER A 211 17.18 -17.85 -14.95
C SER A 211 17.87 -18.24 -16.25
N VAL A 212 18.51 -19.40 -16.25
CA VAL A 212 19.19 -20.00 -17.39
C VAL A 212 18.80 -21.47 -17.47
N ALA A 213 18.48 -21.97 -18.67
CA ALA A 213 18.34 -23.40 -18.94
C ALA A 213 19.56 -23.91 -19.70
N ILE A 214 20.00 -25.13 -19.38
CA ILE A 214 21.19 -25.76 -19.94
C ILE A 214 20.74 -27.09 -20.55
N ILE A 215 21.12 -27.32 -21.79
CA ILE A 215 20.82 -28.55 -22.54
C ILE A 215 22.08 -28.96 -23.31
N GLY A 216 22.78 -29.97 -22.81
CA GLY A 216 24.11 -30.36 -23.27
C GLY A 216 25.07 -29.18 -23.15
N ASP A 217 25.68 -28.79 -24.26
CA ASP A 217 26.61 -27.66 -24.32
C ASP A 217 25.94 -26.30 -24.55
N LYS A 218 24.60 -26.28 -24.74
CA LYS A 218 23.85 -25.07 -25.08
C LYS A 218 23.28 -24.42 -23.84
N ILE A 219 23.50 -23.12 -23.71
CA ILE A 219 23.05 -22.30 -22.59
C ILE A 219 21.99 -21.33 -23.10
N PHE A 220 20.81 -21.36 -22.50
CA PHE A 220 19.69 -20.49 -22.84
C PHE A 220 19.48 -19.50 -21.72
N ILE A 221 19.87 -18.24 -21.96
CA ILE A 221 19.50 -17.14 -21.08
C ILE A 221 18.00 -16.91 -21.15
N ASP A 222 17.38 -16.77 -19.98
CA ASP A 222 15.97 -16.44 -19.80
C ASP A 222 15.04 -17.38 -20.62
N PRO A 223 14.99 -18.66 -20.21
CA PRO A 223 14.34 -19.70 -20.99
C PRO A 223 12.82 -19.59 -21.01
N THR A 224 12.24 -20.09 -22.10
CA THR A 224 10.81 -20.31 -22.31
C THR A 224 10.32 -21.59 -21.61
N GLU A 225 9.00 -21.76 -21.48
CA GLU A 225 8.40 -22.96 -20.85
C GLU A 225 8.80 -24.27 -21.57
N ASP A 226 9.05 -24.22 -22.87
CA ASP A 226 9.48 -25.38 -23.67
C ASP A 226 10.96 -25.70 -23.45
N GLU A 227 11.82 -24.67 -23.43
CA GLU A 227 13.25 -24.79 -23.11
C GLU A 227 13.48 -25.33 -21.67
N GLU A 228 12.76 -24.79 -20.67
CA GLU A 228 12.85 -25.26 -19.28
C GLU A 228 12.42 -26.72 -19.15
N HIS A 229 11.33 -27.11 -19.83
CA HIS A 229 10.82 -28.46 -19.76
C HIS A 229 11.80 -29.48 -20.35
N LEU A 230 12.39 -29.16 -21.49
CA LEU A 230 13.37 -30.03 -22.13
C LEU A 230 14.62 -30.18 -21.26
N ALA A 231 15.08 -29.10 -20.64
CA ALA A 231 16.21 -29.14 -19.70
C ALA A 231 15.95 -30.03 -18.47
N MET A 232 14.68 -30.18 -18.06
CA MET A 232 14.30 -31.03 -16.91
C MET A 232 14.08 -32.50 -17.28
N ILE A 233 13.71 -32.79 -18.53
CA ILE A 233 13.32 -34.15 -18.97
C ILE A 233 14.48 -34.94 -19.61
N SER A 234 15.65 -34.31 -19.77
CA SER A 234 16.82 -34.95 -20.37
C SER A 234 17.05 -36.38 -19.84
N PRO A 235 17.02 -37.40 -20.71
CA PRO A 235 17.16 -38.80 -20.30
C PRO A 235 18.62 -39.16 -19.95
N ASP A 236 19.58 -38.37 -20.43
CA ASP A 236 21.00 -38.66 -20.29
C ASP A 236 21.58 -38.06 -19.02
N THR A 237 22.02 -38.92 -18.10
CA THR A 237 22.69 -38.52 -16.86
C THR A 237 24.10 -37.96 -17.09
N ASN A 238 24.70 -38.25 -18.25
CA ASN A 238 26.08 -37.89 -18.58
C ASN A 238 26.22 -36.53 -19.28
N THR A 239 25.11 -35.88 -19.65
CA THR A 239 25.14 -34.56 -20.29
C THR A 239 24.67 -33.49 -19.32
N ASN A 240 25.22 -32.29 -19.47
CA ASN A 240 24.82 -31.13 -18.68
C ASN A 240 23.37 -30.78 -19.00
N HIS A 241 22.47 -30.90 -18.04
CA HIS A 241 21.08 -30.52 -18.21
C HIS A 241 20.52 -29.96 -16.90
N GLY A 242 19.75 -28.89 -17.01
CA GLY A 242 19.10 -28.31 -15.84
C GLY A 242 18.74 -26.85 -16.00
N VAL A 243 18.18 -26.30 -14.93
CA VAL A 243 17.83 -24.89 -14.82
C VAL A 243 18.51 -24.31 -13.59
N ILE A 244 19.18 -23.18 -13.77
CA ILE A 244 19.76 -22.37 -12.70
C ILE A 244 18.97 -21.07 -12.61
N THR A 245 18.56 -20.70 -11.40
CA THR A 245 17.99 -19.38 -11.10
C THR A 245 18.84 -18.70 -10.04
N MET A 246 19.28 -17.49 -10.32
CA MET A 246 20.09 -16.69 -9.41
C MET A 246 19.38 -15.37 -9.09
N ALA A 247 19.40 -15.01 -7.80
CA ALA A 247 18.97 -13.71 -7.31
C ALA A 247 20.18 -12.94 -6.80
N ARG A 248 20.34 -11.68 -7.22
CA ARG A 248 21.47 -10.81 -6.91
C ARG A 248 20.99 -9.47 -6.34
N LEU A 249 21.74 -9.00 -5.35
CA LEU A 249 21.73 -7.62 -4.86
C LEU A 249 22.83 -6.85 -5.61
N ASN A 250 22.44 -6.04 -6.58
CA ASN A 250 23.38 -5.44 -7.53
C ASN A 250 24.23 -4.32 -6.93
N GLY A 251 23.70 -3.53 -6.02
CA GLY A 251 24.43 -2.50 -5.30
C GLY A 251 25.47 -3.08 -4.33
N LEU A 252 25.18 -4.23 -3.71
CA LEU A 252 26.11 -4.93 -2.81
C LEU A 252 26.99 -5.96 -3.52
N MET A 253 26.73 -6.24 -4.80
CA MET A 253 27.39 -7.28 -5.59
C MET A 253 27.31 -8.67 -4.95
N GLN A 254 26.25 -8.96 -4.19
CA GLN A 254 26.07 -10.20 -3.43
C GLN A 254 24.97 -11.08 -4.04
N ILE A 255 25.17 -12.39 -4.00
CA ILE A 255 24.16 -13.38 -4.37
C ILE A 255 23.24 -13.62 -3.17
N ALA A 256 21.95 -13.34 -3.35
CA ALA A 256 20.92 -13.54 -2.33
C ALA A 256 20.43 -14.98 -2.26
N ASP A 257 20.19 -15.58 -3.43
CA ASP A 257 19.82 -16.99 -3.55
C ASP A 257 20.34 -17.57 -4.87
N PHE A 258 20.66 -18.85 -4.82
CA PHE A 258 21.14 -19.63 -5.96
C PHE A 258 20.44 -20.98 -5.94
N ARG A 259 19.64 -21.26 -6.97
CA ARG A 259 18.86 -22.48 -7.10
C ARG A 259 19.27 -23.21 -8.37
N GLN A 260 19.79 -24.41 -8.19
CA GLN A 260 20.12 -25.35 -9.26
C GLN A 260 19.15 -26.52 -9.23
N ILE A 261 18.68 -26.92 -10.41
CA ILE A 261 17.90 -28.14 -10.61
C ILE A 261 18.48 -28.83 -11.85
N GLY A 262 18.88 -30.10 -11.73
CA GLY A 262 19.47 -30.89 -12.83
C GLY A 262 20.90 -31.35 -12.55
N SER A 263 21.50 -32.03 -13.53
CA SER A 263 22.87 -32.57 -13.49
C SER A 263 23.81 -31.64 -14.27
N LEU A 264 24.77 -31.03 -13.58
CA LEU A 264 25.66 -30.02 -14.17
C LEU A 264 27.10 -30.16 -13.66
N ASP A 265 28.05 -29.98 -14.57
CA ASP A 265 29.47 -29.88 -14.27
C ASP A 265 29.82 -28.56 -13.57
N ILE A 266 30.84 -28.61 -12.72
CA ILE A 266 31.34 -27.45 -11.97
C ILE A 266 31.80 -26.33 -12.92
N GLU A 267 32.46 -26.66 -14.02
CA GLU A 267 32.90 -25.68 -15.02
C GLU A 267 31.72 -24.98 -15.69
N CYS A 268 30.63 -25.70 -15.95
CA CYS A 268 29.41 -25.14 -16.51
C CYS A 268 28.75 -24.17 -15.52
N ILE A 269 28.68 -24.56 -14.24
CA ILE A 269 28.11 -23.72 -13.18
C ILE A 269 28.88 -22.40 -13.04
N LEU A 270 30.21 -22.42 -13.10
CA LEU A 270 31.02 -21.20 -13.04
C LEU A 270 30.72 -20.28 -14.23
N LYS A 271 30.75 -20.81 -15.46
CA LYS A 271 30.42 -20.06 -16.68
C LYS A 271 29.01 -19.45 -16.61
N VAL A 272 28.03 -20.22 -16.15
CA VAL A 272 26.63 -19.78 -16.05
C VAL A 272 26.45 -18.72 -14.96
N THR A 273 27.20 -18.82 -13.87
CA THR A 273 27.18 -17.79 -12.81
C THR A 273 27.66 -16.45 -13.37
N ASP A 274 28.77 -16.42 -14.12
CA ASP A 274 29.28 -15.20 -14.75
C ASP A 274 28.26 -14.58 -15.73
N ILE A 275 27.57 -15.42 -16.50
CA ILE A 275 26.51 -14.99 -17.43
C ILE A 275 25.32 -14.40 -16.66
N LEU A 276 24.82 -15.10 -15.64
CA LEU A 276 23.70 -14.64 -14.82
C LEU A 276 24.02 -13.33 -14.09
N GLU A 277 25.27 -13.15 -13.69
CA GLU A 277 25.76 -11.92 -13.06
C GLU A 277 25.66 -10.72 -13.99
N GLN A 278 26.08 -10.89 -15.24
CA GLN A 278 25.98 -9.86 -16.28
C GLN A 278 24.52 -9.56 -16.63
N GLU A 279 23.65 -10.56 -16.70
CA GLU A 279 22.23 -10.37 -16.98
C GLU A 279 21.51 -9.61 -15.87
N CYS A 280 21.75 -9.96 -14.60
CA CYS A 280 21.22 -9.20 -13.46
C CYS A 280 21.66 -7.73 -13.54
N GLN A 281 22.91 -7.47 -13.95
CA GLN A 281 23.43 -6.11 -14.12
C GLN A 281 22.74 -5.35 -15.26
N LYS A 282 22.36 -6.01 -16.36
CA LYS A 282 21.60 -5.41 -17.47
C LYS A 282 20.16 -5.07 -17.08
N VAL A 283 19.52 -5.89 -16.23
CA VAL A 283 18.13 -5.70 -15.80
C VAL A 283 17.98 -4.54 -14.81
N PHE A 284 18.93 -4.38 -13.89
CA PHE A 284 18.85 -3.43 -12.78
C PHE A 284 18.61 -1.95 -13.14
N PRO A 285 19.27 -1.36 -14.17
CA PRO A 285 18.99 0.01 -14.59
C PRO A 285 17.53 0.25 -15.01
N LYS A 286 16.85 -0.77 -15.57
CA LYS A 286 15.44 -0.65 -15.96
C LYS A 286 14.54 -0.50 -14.73
N ILE A 287 14.85 -1.25 -13.66
CA ILE A 287 14.13 -1.19 -12.39
C ILE A 287 14.39 0.15 -11.69
N GLN A 288 15.65 0.60 -11.64
CA GLN A 288 16.01 1.90 -11.08
C GLN A 288 15.30 3.07 -11.79
N LYS A 289 15.32 3.08 -13.12
CA LYS A 289 14.63 4.12 -13.91
C LYS A 289 13.14 4.15 -13.60
N THR A 290 12.53 2.99 -13.43
CA THR A 290 11.12 2.82 -13.08
C THR A 290 10.82 3.38 -11.69
N LEU A 291 11.64 3.04 -10.67
CA LEU A 291 11.54 3.60 -9.32
C LEU A 291 11.69 5.12 -9.28
N VAL A 292 12.70 5.67 -9.98
CA VAL A 292 12.91 7.11 -10.07
C VAL A 292 11.72 7.81 -10.74
N GLY A 293 11.14 7.17 -11.77
CA GLY A 293 9.90 7.65 -12.40
C GLY A 293 8.75 7.77 -11.41
N TYR A 294 8.57 6.77 -10.54
CA TYR A 294 7.54 6.81 -9.49
C TYR A 294 7.75 7.92 -8.49
N VAL A 295 8.98 8.09 -7.98
CA VAL A 295 9.29 9.14 -7.02
C VAL A 295 9.05 10.52 -7.63
N LYS A 296 9.48 10.74 -8.88
CA LYS A 296 9.23 12.00 -9.59
C LYS A 296 7.73 12.28 -9.73
N ASN A 297 6.95 11.29 -10.17
CA ASN A 297 5.50 11.44 -10.32
C ASN A 297 4.81 11.69 -8.97
N GLY A 298 5.24 11.00 -7.91
CA GLY A 298 4.73 11.21 -6.56
C GLY A 298 5.00 12.62 -6.03
N ILE A 299 6.21 13.16 -6.25
CA ILE A 299 6.56 14.53 -5.87
C ILE A 299 5.72 15.55 -6.65
N MET A 300 5.52 15.34 -7.96
CA MET A 300 4.68 16.22 -8.78
C MET A 300 3.22 16.21 -8.30
N GLU A 301 2.68 15.03 -7.98
CA GLU A 301 1.32 14.91 -7.49
C GLU A 301 1.13 15.54 -6.11
N GLN A 302 2.09 15.38 -5.20
CA GLN A 302 2.05 16.04 -3.89
C GLN A 302 2.05 17.57 -4.01
N LYS A 303 2.83 18.13 -4.95
CA LYS A 303 2.83 19.58 -5.21
C LYS A 303 1.47 20.05 -5.70
N ARG A 304 0.88 19.33 -6.67
CA ARG A 304 -0.45 19.62 -7.20
C ARG A 304 -1.53 19.60 -6.10
N LEU A 305 -1.56 18.55 -5.29
CA LEU A 305 -2.51 18.44 -4.18
C LEU A 305 -2.31 19.53 -3.12
N SER A 306 -1.06 19.92 -2.84
CA SER A 306 -0.74 21.01 -1.92
C SER A 306 -1.25 22.36 -2.44
N GLU A 307 -1.07 22.64 -3.73
CA GLU A 307 -1.57 23.86 -4.39
C GLU A 307 -3.10 23.91 -4.39
N GLU A 308 -3.76 22.80 -4.73
CA GLU A 308 -5.22 22.67 -4.65
C GLU A 308 -5.74 22.87 -3.22
N GLY A 309 -5.05 22.31 -2.23
CA GLY A 309 -5.36 22.48 -0.80
C GLY A 309 -5.30 23.95 -0.37
N LYS A 310 -4.22 24.65 -0.72
CA LYS A 310 -4.06 26.10 -0.45
C LYS A 310 -5.13 26.93 -1.15
N ALA A 311 -5.49 26.60 -2.39
CA ALA A 311 -6.54 27.30 -3.12
C ALA A 311 -7.92 27.10 -2.47
N ARG A 312 -8.22 25.89 -1.96
CA ARG A 312 -9.46 25.63 -1.22
C ARG A 312 -9.48 26.37 0.11
N GLU A 313 -8.36 26.42 0.83
CA GLU A 313 -8.24 27.16 2.09
C GLU A 313 -8.42 28.66 1.88
N ALA A 314 -7.82 29.24 0.83
CA ALA A 314 -8.01 30.64 0.46
C ALA A 314 -9.49 30.96 0.20
N LYS A 315 -10.17 30.12 -0.62
CA LYS A 315 -11.61 30.27 -0.86
C LYS A 315 -12.45 30.16 0.41
N LEU A 316 -12.08 29.29 1.35
CA LEU A 316 -12.77 29.17 2.62
C LEU A 316 -12.54 30.41 3.49
N LYS A 317 -11.32 30.95 3.54
CA LYS A 317 -11.00 32.20 4.25
C LYS A 317 -11.80 33.37 3.69
N ASP A 318 -11.91 33.48 2.36
CA ASP A 318 -12.72 34.52 1.72
C ASP A 318 -14.20 34.42 2.12
N LYS A 319 -14.76 33.20 2.10
CA LYS A 319 -16.14 32.94 2.57
C LYS A 319 -16.31 33.21 4.07
N MET A 320 -15.33 32.86 4.89
CA MET A 320 -15.36 33.14 6.33
C MET A 320 -15.33 34.65 6.59
N LEU A 321 -14.61 35.42 5.78
CA LEU A 321 -14.61 36.89 5.87
C LEU A 321 -15.98 37.46 5.45
N GLU A 322 -16.61 36.88 4.42
CA GLU A 322 -17.96 37.26 3.98
C GLU A 322 -19.02 36.98 5.06
N TRP A 323 -18.90 35.85 5.76
CA TRP A 323 -19.78 35.45 6.88
C TRP A 323 -19.42 36.08 8.22
N SER A 324 -18.46 37.00 8.25
CA SER A 324 -18.21 37.80 9.45
C SER A 324 -19.46 38.62 9.75
N ASN A 325 -19.94 38.56 11.00
CA ASN A 325 -21.13 39.28 11.41
C ASN A 325 -20.90 40.79 11.27
N LYS A 326 -21.80 41.49 10.59
CA LYS A 326 -21.74 42.93 10.31
C LYS A 326 -22.82 43.69 11.07
N ILE A 327 -23.11 43.29 12.30
CA ILE A 327 -24.11 43.98 13.11
C ILE A 327 -23.46 45.30 13.57
N SER A 328 -23.99 46.41 13.06
CA SER A 328 -23.59 47.76 13.48
C SER A 328 -24.48 48.30 14.60
N VAL A 329 -25.76 47.93 14.61
CA VAL A 329 -26.75 48.39 15.58
C VAL A 329 -27.55 47.21 16.12
N VAL A 330 -27.69 47.14 17.45
CA VAL A 330 -28.53 46.17 18.14
C VAL A 330 -29.85 46.84 18.51
N GLU A 331 -30.92 46.48 17.81
CA GLU A 331 -32.28 47.02 18.00
C GLU A 331 -33.36 45.93 17.91
N ASN A 332 -34.62 46.26 18.22
CA ASN A 332 -35.80 45.40 18.08
C ASN A 332 -35.84 44.14 18.97
N LEU A 333 -35.15 44.13 20.13
CA LEU A 333 -35.26 43.02 21.11
C LEU A 333 -36.38 43.22 22.14
N GLU A 334 -37.27 44.18 21.92
CA GLU A 334 -38.33 44.57 22.88
C GLU A 334 -39.32 43.42 23.21
N GLY A 335 -39.51 42.48 22.28
CA GLY A 335 -40.40 41.33 22.44
C GLY A 335 -39.85 40.19 23.30
N LEU A 336 -38.54 40.18 23.60
CA LEU A 336 -37.84 39.05 24.21
C LEU A 336 -37.77 39.15 25.75
N LYS A 337 -38.92 38.97 26.40
CA LYS A 337 -39.06 39.11 27.87
C LYS A 337 -38.26 38.09 28.71
N TYR A 338 -37.73 37.04 28.08
CA TYR A 338 -37.00 35.95 28.72
C TYR A 338 -35.55 35.83 28.21
N LEU A 339 -35.02 36.86 27.55
CA LEU A 339 -33.64 36.82 27.08
C LEU A 339 -32.68 36.96 28.28
N GLU A 340 -31.96 35.89 28.60
CA GLU A 340 -31.00 35.84 29.70
C GLU A 340 -29.54 36.03 29.24
N GLU A 341 -29.20 35.59 28.04
CA GLU A 341 -27.82 35.62 27.52
C GLU A 341 -27.75 36.26 26.14
N LEU A 342 -26.84 37.21 25.95
CA LEU A 342 -26.62 37.88 24.67
C LEU A 342 -25.12 37.93 24.36
N HIS A 343 -24.74 37.25 23.28
CA HIS A 343 -23.35 37.18 22.82
C HIS A 343 -23.22 37.82 21.44
N ILE A 344 -22.65 39.01 21.41
CA ILE A 344 -22.37 39.76 20.20
C ILE A 344 -20.88 40.00 20.20
N GLU A 345 -20.12 39.08 19.61
CA GLU A 345 -18.67 39.22 19.52
C GLU A 345 -18.23 39.43 18.07
N LYS A 346 -17.06 40.07 17.90
CA LYS A 346 -16.32 40.10 16.62
C LYS A 346 -17.14 40.66 15.46
N GLN A 347 -17.90 41.72 15.70
CA GLN A 347 -18.62 42.38 14.63
C GLN A 347 -17.63 43.13 13.72
N ASN A 348 -17.55 42.72 12.46
CA ASN A 348 -16.69 43.34 11.46
C ASN A 348 -17.49 44.40 10.72
N VAL A 349 -17.72 45.52 11.39
CA VAL A 349 -18.25 46.70 10.73
C VAL A 349 -17.12 47.23 9.86
N ASN A 350 -17.28 47.16 8.53
CA ASN A 350 -16.34 47.74 7.55
C ASN A 350 -16.22 49.28 7.68
N GLY A 351 -16.94 49.90 8.61
CA GLY A 351 -16.83 51.30 9.01
C GLY A 351 -15.88 51.51 10.19
N THR A 352 -15.54 52.77 10.44
CA THR A 352 -14.84 53.23 11.65
C THR A 352 -15.69 53.17 12.91
N ASP A 353 -16.99 52.92 12.75
CA ASP A 353 -17.98 53.17 13.80
C ASP A 353 -18.08 52.00 14.79
N PRO A 354 -18.21 52.28 16.09
CA PRO A 354 -18.39 51.26 17.12
C PRO A 354 -19.77 50.59 17.00
N LEU A 355 -19.92 49.39 17.58
CA LEU A 355 -21.24 48.76 17.74
C LEU A 355 -22.15 49.68 18.58
N CYS A 356 -23.32 50.02 18.07
CA CYS A 356 -24.30 50.83 18.79
C CYS A 356 -25.42 49.97 19.35
N PHE A 357 -25.92 50.35 20.53
CA PHE A 357 -27.10 49.77 21.14
C PHE A 357 -28.23 50.79 21.12
N ASP A 358 -29.40 50.41 20.61
CA ASP A 358 -30.59 51.25 20.73
C ASP A 358 -31.04 51.32 22.21
N PRO A 359 -31.16 52.54 22.80
CA PRO A 359 -31.56 52.69 24.19
C PRO A 359 -32.88 52.02 24.55
N ARG A 360 -33.87 51.98 23.64
CA ARG A 360 -35.17 51.35 23.91
C ARG A 360 -35.02 49.85 24.09
N THR A 361 -34.24 49.25 23.20
CA THR A 361 -33.86 47.83 23.25
C THR A 361 -33.15 47.49 24.56
N MET A 362 -32.17 48.30 24.99
CA MET A 362 -31.42 48.07 26.24
C MET A 362 -32.27 48.21 27.50
N VAL A 363 -33.21 49.16 27.52
CA VAL A 363 -34.17 49.30 28.64
C VAL A 363 -35.10 48.09 28.71
N SER A 364 -35.54 47.57 27.57
CA SER A 364 -36.45 46.42 27.53
C SER A 364 -35.78 45.12 28.00
N VAL A 365 -34.56 44.83 27.54
CA VAL A 365 -33.83 43.61 27.93
C VAL A 365 -33.19 43.72 29.31
N GLY A 366 -33.05 44.92 29.87
CA GLY A 366 -32.40 45.14 31.16
C GLY A 366 -33.06 44.48 32.37
N ALA A 367 -34.33 44.08 32.24
CA ALA A 367 -35.07 43.33 33.27
C ALA A 367 -34.88 41.80 33.19
N SER A 368 -34.29 41.27 32.11
CA SER A 368 -34.14 39.81 31.91
C SER A 368 -32.68 39.39 31.69
N LEU A 369 -31.84 40.25 31.10
CA LEU A 369 -30.49 39.91 30.68
C LEU A 369 -29.54 39.73 31.88
N ARG A 370 -28.90 38.57 31.96
CA ARG A 370 -27.96 38.15 33.01
C ARG A 370 -26.52 38.12 32.51
N ILE A 371 -26.31 37.65 31.28
CA ILE A 371 -24.97 37.55 30.67
C ILE A 371 -24.93 38.37 29.38
N LEU A 372 -23.95 39.27 29.29
CA LEU A 372 -23.70 40.06 28.09
C LEU A 372 -22.24 39.97 27.69
N ASN A 373 -21.99 39.53 26.46
CA ASN A 373 -20.66 39.52 25.88
C ASN A 373 -20.63 40.40 24.62
N VAL A 374 -19.83 41.45 24.69
CA VAL A 374 -19.67 42.46 23.63
C VAL A 374 -18.21 42.64 23.24
N SER A 375 -17.47 41.54 23.27
CA SER A 375 -16.02 41.54 23.00
C SER A 375 -15.69 41.81 21.53
N GLN A 376 -14.60 42.54 21.28
CA GLN A 376 -14.08 42.82 19.92
C GLN A 376 -15.06 43.58 19.00
N ASN A 377 -15.76 44.59 19.54
CA ASN A 377 -16.73 45.43 18.82
C ASN A 377 -16.37 46.92 18.78
N ARG A 378 -15.12 47.26 19.10
CA ARG A 378 -14.55 48.62 19.08
C ARG A 378 -15.33 49.64 19.93
N LEU A 379 -16.05 49.21 20.96
CA LEU A 379 -16.82 50.09 21.84
C LEU A 379 -15.93 51.13 22.53
N SER A 380 -16.33 52.40 22.49
CA SER A 380 -15.65 53.53 23.15
C SER A 380 -16.32 53.95 24.46
N ASP A 381 -17.61 53.68 24.60
CA ASP A 381 -18.46 54.09 25.71
C ASP A 381 -19.24 52.90 26.30
N MET A 382 -19.69 53.05 27.55
CA MET A 382 -20.48 52.05 28.29
C MET A 382 -21.84 52.60 28.75
N SER A 383 -22.25 53.77 28.25
CA SER A 383 -23.51 54.42 28.65
C SER A 383 -24.75 53.53 28.45
N TRP A 384 -24.70 52.65 27.43
CA TRP A 384 -25.73 51.66 27.12
C TRP A 384 -25.93 50.59 28.19
N ALA A 385 -24.99 50.39 29.11
CA ALA A 385 -25.08 49.37 30.16
C ALA A 385 -25.96 49.80 31.34
N LYS A 386 -26.13 51.11 31.60
CA LYS A 386 -26.87 51.64 32.76
C LYS A 386 -28.27 51.02 32.97
N PRO A 387 -29.08 50.74 31.93
CA PRO A 387 -30.41 50.15 32.12
C PRO A 387 -30.42 48.67 32.54
N LEU A 388 -29.29 47.96 32.48
CA LEU A 388 -29.19 46.50 32.67
C LEU A 388 -29.16 46.08 34.14
N ARG A 389 -30.25 46.32 34.88
CA ARG A 389 -30.32 46.12 36.34
C ARG A 389 -30.09 44.68 36.81
N ARG A 390 -30.32 43.69 35.95
CA ARG A 390 -30.21 42.25 36.28
C ARG A 390 -28.93 41.59 35.75
N LEU A 391 -28.01 42.36 35.19
CA LEU A 391 -26.78 41.84 34.63
C LEU A 391 -25.85 41.31 35.73
N GLU A 392 -25.44 40.05 35.61
CA GLU A 392 -24.54 39.35 36.53
C GLU A 392 -23.13 39.26 35.96
N ILE A 393 -22.99 39.00 34.66
CA ILE A 393 -21.69 38.79 33.99
C ILE A 393 -21.59 39.71 32.77
N LEU A 394 -20.54 40.52 32.76
CA LEU A 394 -20.25 41.45 31.68
C LEU A 394 -18.86 41.21 31.09
N ILE A 395 -18.82 40.74 29.84
CA ILE A 395 -17.56 40.43 29.13
C ILE A 395 -17.36 41.47 28.02
N VAL A 396 -16.35 42.34 28.21
CA VAL A 396 -16.04 43.46 27.32
C VAL A 396 -14.56 43.41 26.99
N LYS A 397 -14.10 42.33 26.37
CA LYS A 397 -12.67 42.15 26.04
C LYS A 397 -12.32 42.85 24.73
N LYS A 398 -11.12 43.42 24.64
CA LYS A 398 -10.56 43.98 23.38
C LYS A 398 -11.48 45.01 22.70
N ASN A 399 -11.95 46.02 23.44
CA ASN A 399 -12.63 47.20 22.91
C ASN A 399 -11.74 48.46 23.06
N ASN A 400 -12.26 49.64 22.71
CA ASN A 400 -11.54 50.91 22.70
C ASN A 400 -11.92 51.80 23.91
N LEU A 401 -12.17 51.19 25.07
CA LEU A 401 -12.47 51.92 26.30
C LEU A 401 -11.19 52.54 26.89
N GLU A 402 -11.13 53.86 26.97
CA GLU A 402 -9.96 54.61 27.48
C GLU A 402 -10.19 55.20 28.89
N ASN A 403 -11.39 55.71 29.16
CA ASN A 403 -11.68 56.46 30.39
C ASN A 403 -12.14 55.55 31.54
N VAL A 404 -11.34 55.44 32.59
CA VAL A 404 -11.62 54.58 33.76
C VAL A 404 -12.75 55.14 34.62
N GLU A 405 -12.82 56.46 34.80
CA GLU A 405 -13.80 57.12 35.68
C GLU A 405 -15.23 56.94 35.12
N GLU A 406 -15.38 57.18 33.82
CA GLU A 406 -16.68 57.02 33.14
C GLU A 406 -17.16 55.56 33.17
N VAL A 407 -16.26 54.59 32.99
CA VAL A 407 -16.63 53.17 33.08
C VAL A 407 -17.02 52.81 34.52
N ALA A 408 -16.30 53.31 35.53
CA ALA A 408 -16.64 53.08 36.93
C ALA A 408 -18.03 53.62 37.30
N ASP A 409 -18.36 54.85 36.88
CA ASP A 409 -19.68 55.46 37.09
C ASP A 409 -20.80 54.64 36.44
N ASN A 410 -20.54 54.09 35.24
CA ASN A 410 -21.49 53.21 34.55
C ASN A 410 -21.70 51.87 35.27
N LEU A 411 -20.64 51.29 35.84
CA LEU A 411 -20.71 50.04 36.59
C LEU A 411 -21.44 50.22 37.93
N CYS A 412 -21.35 51.38 38.58
CA CYS A 412 -22.09 51.66 39.81
C CYS A 412 -23.62 51.58 39.63
N ALA A 413 -24.14 51.73 38.40
CA ALA A 413 -25.56 51.55 38.11
C ALA A 413 -26.00 50.08 38.07
N LEU A 414 -25.07 49.13 38.00
CA LEU A 414 -25.31 47.69 37.87
C LEU A 414 -25.26 47.00 39.24
N ILE A 415 -26.41 46.95 39.92
CA ILE A 415 -26.51 46.50 41.32
C ILE A 415 -26.21 45.00 41.51
N ASN A 416 -26.48 44.17 40.49
CA ASN A 416 -26.39 42.71 40.57
C ASN A 416 -25.15 42.13 39.88
N LEU A 417 -24.18 42.98 39.52
CA LEU A 417 -23.00 42.57 38.78
C LEU A 417 -22.04 41.77 39.66
N VAL A 418 -21.70 40.56 39.24
CA VAL A 418 -20.84 39.62 39.97
C VAL A 418 -19.45 39.54 39.37
N ASP A 419 -19.36 39.48 38.03
CA ASP A 419 -18.08 39.36 37.31
C ASP A 419 -18.01 40.30 36.10
N VAL A 420 -16.83 40.89 35.92
CA VAL A 420 -16.57 41.81 34.81
C VAL A 420 -15.20 41.55 34.22
N ASN A 421 -15.15 41.45 32.89
CA ASN A 421 -13.92 41.17 32.18
C ASN A 421 -13.59 42.24 31.13
N PHE A 422 -12.68 43.14 31.48
CA PHE A 422 -12.16 44.22 30.61
C PHE A 422 -10.78 43.91 30.02
N LYS A 423 -10.37 42.65 29.94
CA LYS A 423 -9.03 42.30 29.46
C LYS A 423 -8.74 42.88 28.06
N GLU A 424 -7.55 43.47 27.90
CA GLU A 424 -7.03 44.04 26.65
C GLU A 424 -7.78 45.30 26.13
N ASN A 425 -8.38 46.10 27.02
CA ASN A 425 -8.82 47.46 26.71
C ASN A 425 -7.72 48.50 27.04
N PRO A 426 -7.63 49.64 26.33
CA PRO A 426 -6.68 50.71 26.62
C PRO A 426 -6.65 51.14 28.10
N MET A 427 -7.82 51.27 28.74
CA MET A 427 -7.97 51.60 30.16
C MET A 427 -7.27 50.63 31.13
N THR A 428 -7.08 49.37 30.73
CA THR A 428 -6.42 48.35 31.57
C THR A 428 -4.90 48.39 31.47
N LYS A 429 -4.33 49.03 30.42
CA LYS A 429 -2.87 49.14 30.24
C LYS A 429 -2.24 50.20 31.13
N SER A 430 -3.00 51.21 31.58
CA SER A 430 -2.51 52.28 32.45
C SER A 430 -2.39 51.84 33.92
N ILE A 431 -3.11 50.80 34.32
CA ILE A 431 -3.16 50.31 35.71
C ILE A 431 -1.90 49.50 36.07
N ASP A 432 -1.24 48.88 35.08
CA ASP A 432 -0.02 48.07 35.28
C ASP A 432 1.26 48.89 35.59
N THR A 433 1.20 50.23 35.65
CA THR A 433 2.39 51.08 35.91
C THR A 433 2.39 51.84 37.23
N LYS A 434 1.39 51.66 38.11
CA LYS A 434 1.41 52.22 39.46
C LYS A 434 0.86 51.24 40.51
N LYS A 435 1.74 50.33 40.95
CA LYS A 435 1.90 49.90 42.36
C LYS A 435 2.98 48.79 42.45
N LEU A 436 4.16 49.21 42.90
CA LEU A 436 5.11 48.41 43.67
C LEU A 436 4.68 48.46 45.14
#